data_AF-A0AAV3YHD0-F1
#
_entry.id   AF-A0AAV3YHD0-F1
#
_cell.length_a   1.000
_cell.length_b   1.000
_cell.length_c   1.000
_cell.angle_alpha   90.00
_cell.angle_beta   90.00
_cell.angle_gamma   90.00
#
_symmetry.space_group_name_H-M   'P 1'
#
loop_
_entity.id
_entity.type
_entity.pdbx_description
1 polymer ?
#
loop_
_entity_poly.entity_id
_entity_poly.type
_entity_poly.pdbx_seq_one_letter_code
_entity_poly.pdbx_strand_id
1 'polypeptide(L)'
;MCCRKAKLGLPLKSIVEEYKCGKARLMTMLEDSEDPAVRSIQPHLRSGRKWKVDKAVNQAKEGRKMKRSLVSLRMEKKDWDQKE
;
A
#
# COMPACT_ATOMS: atom_id res chain seq x y z
N MET A 1 5.56 -22.65 -44.28
CA MET A 1 6.01 -22.29 -42.91
C MET A 1 5.59 -20.86 -42.62
N CYS A 2 4.55 -20.63 -41.81
CA CYS A 2 4.17 -19.27 -41.40
C CYS A 2 4.44 -19.11 -39.91
N CYS A 3 5.51 -18.40 -39.57
CA CYS A 3 5.69 -17.80 -38.26
C CYS A 3 4.66 -16.66 -38.12
N ARG A 4 3.40 -17.04 -37.82
CA ARG A 4 2.34 -16.11 -37.43
C ARG A 4 2.79 -15.43 -36.14
N LYS A 5 3.24 -14.18 -36.28
CA LYS A 5 3.68 -13.28 -35.21
C LYS A 5 2.86 -13.51 -33.94
N ALA A 6 3.45 -14.14 -32.92
CA ALA A 6 2.90 -14.14 -31.58
C ALA A 6 3.04 -12.71 -31.04
N LYS A 7 2.05 -11.86 -31.31
CA LYS A 7 1.96 -10.54 -30.66
C LYS A 7 1.64 -10.80 -29.19
N LEU A 8 2.69 -10.94 -28.37
CA LEU A 8 2.54 -10.95 -26.93
C LEU A 8 1.95 -9.59 -26.53
N GLY A 9 0.71 -9.62 -26.02
CA GLY A 9 0.09 -8.43 -25.45
C GLY A 9 0.85 -8.03 -24.19
N LEU A 10 1.19 -6.74 -24.06
CA LEU A 10 1.79 -6.26 -22.83
C LEU A 10 0.80 -6.43 -21.67
N PRO A 11 1.22 -6.99 -20.53
CA PRO A 11 0.36 -7.14 -19.35
C PRO A 11 0.22 -5.79 -18.64
N LEU A 12 -0.50 -4.85 -19.27
CA LEU A 12 -0.67 -3.49 -18.77
C LEU A 12 -1.19 -3.45 -17.34
N LYS A 13 -2.04 -4.42 -16.95
CA LYS A 13 -2.52 -4.55 -15.56
C LYS A 13 -1.38 -4.80 -14.58
N SER A 14 -0.47 -5.73 -14.87
CA SER A 14 0.69 -6.03 -14.01
C SER A 14 1.58 -4.81 -13.84
N ILE A 15 1.91 -4.16 -14.96
CA ILE A 15 2.76 -2.96 -14.98
C ILE A 15 2.14 -1.82 -14.16
N VAL A 16 0.82 -1.64 -14.25
CA VAL A 16 0.10 -0.63 -13.47
C VAL A 16 0.15 -0.93 -11.98
N GLU A 17 -0.02 -2.20 -11.58
CA GLU A 17 0.06 -2.59 -10.18
C GLU A 17 1.49 -2.44 -9.64
N GLU A 18 2.50 -2.87 -10.39
CA GLU A 18 3.91 -2.65 -10.03
C GLU A 18 4.25 -1.17 -9.87
N TYR A 19 3.76 -0.32 -10.78
CA TYR A 19 3.90 1.13 -10.68
C TYR A 19 3.27 1.68 -9.39
N LYS A 20 2.05 1.26 -9.05
CA LYS A 20 1.36 1.69 -7.82
C LYS A 20 2.11 1.22 -6.58
N CYS A 21 2.51 -0.04 -6.54
CA CYS A 21 3.27 -0.64 -5.44
C CYS A 21 4.59 0.09 -5.23
N GLY A 22 5.34 0.37 -6.30
CA GLY A 22 6.59 1.12 -6.23
C GLY A 22 6.41 2.53 -5.67
N LYS A 23 5.37 3.25 -6.13
CA LYS A 23 5.05 4.60 -5.62
C LYS A 23 4.63 4.60 -4.16
N ALA A 24 3.75 3.67 -3.76
CA ALA A 24 3.32 3.52 -2.37
C ALA A 24 4.50 3.18 -1.46
N ARG A 25 5.35 2.23 -1.87
CA ARG A 25 6.57 1.85 -1.15
C ARG A 25 7.51 3.04 -0.95
N LEU A 26 7.77 3.80 -2.02
CA LEU A 26 8.65 4.96 -1.94
C LEU A 26 8.10 6.03 -0.99
N MET A 27 6.78 6.27 -0.99
CA MET A 27 6.16 7.18 -0.04
C MET A 27 6.39 6.74 1.40
N THR A 28 6.08 5.48 1.71
CA THR A 28 6.27 4.93 3.05
C THR A 28 7.74 4.96 3.48
N MET A 29 8.68 4.68 2.57
CA MET A 29 10.12 4.73 2.87
C MET A 29 10.61 6.16 3.19
N LEU A 30 10.07 7.18 2.51
CA LEU A 30 10.40 8.56 2.81
C LEU A 30 9.76 9.03 4.13
N GLU A 31 8.54 8.59 4.41
CA GLU A 31 7.84 8.85 5.68
C GLU A 31 8.54 8.22 6.88
N ASP A 32 8.94 6.95 6.74
CA ASP A 32 9.56 6.15 7.80
C ASP A 32 11.10 6.31 7.84
N SER A 33 11.65 7.26 7.08
CA SER A 33 13.09 7.51 7.07
C SER A 33 13.60 8.00 8.44
N GLU A 34 14.72 7.43 8.88
CA GLU A 34 15.36 7.81 10.15
C GLU A 34 15.90 9.25 10.10
N ASP A 35 16.37 9.69 8.92
CA ASP A 35 16.91 11.02 8.72
C ASP A 35 15.79 12.09 8.83
N PRO A 36 15.85 13.00 9.82
CA PRO A 36 14.86 14.05 9.98
C PRO A 36 14.80 15.02 8.80
N ALA A 37 15.91 15.27 8.10
CA ALA A 37 15.93 16.15 6.94
C ALA A 37 15.09 15.55 5.79
N VAL A 38 15.30 14.27 5.49
CA VAL A 38 14.54 13.53 4.46
C VAL A 38 13.05 13.50 4.80
N ARG A 39 12.73 13.20 6.05
CA ARG A 39 11.35 13.12 6.54
C ARG A 39 10.64 14.47 6.54
N SER A 40 11.35 15.57 6.77
CA SER A 40 10.78 16.92 6.79
C SER A 40 10.47 17.47 5.39
N ILE A 41 11.29 17.13 4.40
CA ILE A 41 11.16 17.66 3.03
C ILE A 41 10.09 16.91 2.22
N GLN A 42 9.87 15.63 2.52
CA GLN A 42 8.95 14.70 1.85
C GLN A 42 8.23 15.26 0.62
N PRO A 43 8.83 15.12 -0.58
CA PRO A 43 8.28 15.71 -1.78
C PRO A 43 6.93 15.07 -2.14
N HIS A 44 5.99 15.90 -2.60
CA HIS A 44 4.72 15.39 -3.11
C HIS A 44 4.99 14.48 -4.32
N LEU A 45 4.73 13.18 -4.16
CA LEU A 45 5.03 12.21 -5.21
C LEU A 45 4.12 12.44 -6.40
N ARG A 46 4.74 12.75 -7.55
CA ARG A 46 4.00 12.83 -8.81
C ARG A 46 3.39 11.48 -9.12
N SER A 47 2.06 11.48 -9.15
CA SER A 47 1.21 10.39 -9.60
C SER A 47 0.24 10.90 -10.68
N GLY A 48 -0.37 9.97 -11.42
CA GLY A 48 -1.30 10.32 -12.48
C GLY A 48 -2.60 10.96 -11.96
N ARG A 49 -3.44 11.47 -12.87
CA ARG A 49 -4.72 12.10 -12.53
C ARG A 49 -5.68 11.14 -11.82
N LYS A 50 -5.74 9.88 -12.25
CA LYS A 50 -6.73 8.90 -11.78
C LYS A 50 -6.41 8.28 -10.42
N TRP A 51 -5.15 8.30 -9.99
CA TRP A 51 -4.73 7.62 -8.77
C TRP A 51 -3.70 8.47 -8.01
N LYS A 52 -3.96 8.67 -6.72
CA LYS A 52 -3.14 9.46 -5.80
C LYS A 52 -2.54 8.55 -4.75
N VAL A 53 -1.22 8.64 -4.58
CA VAL A 53 -0.45 7.76 -3.67
C VAL A 53 -0.88 7.99 -2.23
N ASP A 54 -0.93 9.26 -1.82
CA ASP A 54 -1.27 9.68 -0.45
C ASP A 54 -2.61 9.10 0.02
N LYS A 55 -3.63 9.18 -0.84
CA LYS A 55 -4.97 8.63 -0.55
C LYS A 55 -4.93 7.11 -0.36
N ALA A 56 -4.22 6.41 -1.25
CA ALA A 56 -4.12 4.95 -1.19
C ALA A 56 -3.35 4.47 0.04
N VAL A 57 -2.24 5.14 0.37
CA VAL A 57 -1.43 4.83 1.55
C VAL A 57 -2.20 5.12 2.84
N ASN A 58 -2.88 6.27 2.93
CA ASN A 58 -3.69 6.62 4.10
C ASN A 58 -4.85 5.64 4.33
N GLN A 59 -5.58 5.29 3.27
CA GLN A 59 -6.64 4.28 3.36
C GLN A 59 -6.10 2.92 3.85
N ALA A 60 -4.92 2.52 3.37
CA ALA A 60 -4.27 1.30 3.84
C ALA A 60 -3.85 1.37 5.32
N LYS A 61 -3.30 2.52 5.75
CA LYS A 61 -2.93 2.77 7.15
C LYS A 61 -4.16 2.73 8.07
N GLU A 62 -5.25 3.35 7.67
CA GLU A 62 -6.53 3.33 8.42
C GLU A 62 -7.11 1.93 8.52
N GLY A 63 -7.15 1.19 7.41
CA GLY A 63 -7.58 -0.21 7.40
C GLY A 63 -6.72 -1.09 8.31
N ARG A 64 -5.39 -0.85 8.36
CA ARG A 64 -4.48 -1.55 9.27
C ARG A 64 -4.78 -1.23 10.74
N LYS A 65 -5.04 0.05 11.08
CA LYS A 65 -5.41 0.48 12.44
C LYS A 65 -6.71 -0.18 12.89
N MET A 66 -7.75 -0.16 12.06
CA MET A 66 -9.04 -0.80 12.34
C MET A 66 -8.90 -2.31 12.57
N LYS A 67 -8.14 -3.01 11.73
CA LYS A 67 -7.90 -4.45 11.95
C LYS A 67 -7.19 -4.71 13.28
N ARG A 68 -6.25 -3.85 13.68
CA ARG A 68 -5.53 -4.01 14.95
C ARG A 68 -6.46 -3.87 16.15
N SER A 69 -7.34 -2.87 16.17
CA SER A 69 -8.30 -2.69 17.27
C SER A 69 -9.31 -3.85 17.34
N LEU A 70 -9.77 -4.35 16.19
CA LEU A 70 -10.65 -5.53 16.14
C LEU A 70 -9.99 -6.79 16.71
N VAL A 71 -8.69 -6.98 16.43
CA VAL A 71 -7.93 -8.09 17.02
C VAL A 71 -7.84 -7.93 18.53
N SER A 72 -7.52 -6.75 19.05
CA SER A 72 -7.48 -6.49 20.49
C SER A 72 -8.82 -6.79 21.18
N LEU A 73 -9.93 -6.30 20.63
CA LEU A 73 -11.28 -6.57 21.15
C LEU A 73 -11.63 -8.06 21.13
N ARG A 74 -11.20 -8.78 20.08
CA ARG A 74 -11.41 -10.23 19.99
C ARG A 74 -10.63 -10.99 21.06
N MET A 75 -9.41 -10.56 21.38
CA MET A 75 -8.62 -11.18 22.45
C MET A 75 -9.24 -10.91 23.81
N GLU A 76 -9.62 -9.65 24.08
CA GLU A 76 -10.29 -9.28 25.34
C GLU A 76 -11.58 -10.07 25.55
N LYS A 77 -12.41 -10.25 24.51
CA LYS A 77 -13.64 -11.05 24.61
C LYS A 77 -13.37 -12.51 24.99
N LYS A 78 -12.31 -13.13 24.45
CA LYS A 78 -11.93 -14.51 24.83
C LYS A 78 -11.51 -14.61 26.29
N ASP A 79 -10.77 -13.61 26.79
CA ASP A 79 -10.33 -13.58 28.19
C ASP A 79 -11.52 -13.47 29.17
N TRP A 80 -12.62 -12.81 28.75
CA TRP A 80 -13.88 -12.81 29.49
C TRP A 80 -14.58 -14.17 29.43
N ASP A 81 -14.70 -14.76 28.24
CA ASP A 81 -15.37 -16.05 28.05
C ASP A 81 -14.65 -17.22 28.77
N GLN A 82 -13.37 -17.06 29.15
CA GLN A 82 -12.59 -18.05 29.94
C GLN A 82 -12.63 -17.84 31.45
N LYS A 83 -13.27 -16.75 31.93
CA LYS A 83 -13.48 -16.48 33.36
C LYS A 83 -14.85 -16.93 33.87
N GLU A 84 -15.79 -17.21 32.97
CA GLU A 84 -17.03 -17.97 33.26
C GLU A 84 -16.78 -19.48 33.17
#